data_AF-A0A1J4YWA9-F1
#
_entry.id   AF-A0A1J4YWA9-F1
#
_cell.length_a   1.000
_cell.length_b   1.000
_cell.length_c   1.000
_cell.angle_alpha   90.00
_cell.angle_beta   90.00
_cell.angle_gamma   90.00
#
_symmetry.space_group_name_H-M   'P 1'
#
loop_
_entity.id
_entity.type
_entity.pdbx_description
1 polymer ?
#
loop_
_entity_poly.entity_id
_entity_poly.type
_entity_poly.pdbx_seq_one_letter_code
_entity_poly.pdbx_strand_id
1 'polypeptide(L)'
;MAKKNCLSGYRLLKPDIAINFLKKPHEVFLSQITVDPYVGCYYGCKYCYGIGDEEIPEPYRPKIGVKTNLPNMLKNRLAAFIQKIPVALGAVSEPYQPAEEEFKITRTCIEIIAENNNPLQIFTKSSLILRDMDLISEYSQKDLCAVTVTISTIDKSVNELFEPQAQSVGERLNLISELRRHDVLCGVSLAPIIPYVNDSQRQLEDVFKAVKEVGAEYIIPSGLAIKLKSVEKRIFGILDKHYKGIAGRYKALYDRDYLPALTYSKKIFEHIQKLAEKYKLSLSLPTQEAKPVDTIRIEPLM
;
A
#
# COMPACT_ATOMS: atom_id res chain seq x y z
N MET A 1 7.26 -18.49 34.99
CA MET A 1 6.54 -18.96 33.78
C MET A 1 5.56 -17.87 33.34
N ALA A 2 5.95 -17.04 32.37
CA ALA A 2 5.10 -15.96 31.87
C ALA A 2 3.98 -16.55 31.00
N LYS A 3 2.72 -16.34 31.41
CA LYS A 3 1.54 -16.68 30.61
C LYS A 3 1.67 -15.95 29.26
N LYS A 4 1.81 -16.72 28.17
CA LYS A 4 1.78 -16.18 26.80
C LYS A 4 0.40 -15.56 26.58
N ASN A 5 0.37 -14.23 26.51
CA ASN A 5 -0.79 -13.43 26.10
C ASN A 5 -1.11 -13.67 24.60
N CYS A 6 -1.51 -14.88 24.24
CA CYS A 6 -2.08 -15.21 22.94
C CYS A 6 -3.60 -15.29 23.11
N LEU A 7 -4.28 -14.15 23.07
CA LEU A 7 -5.65 -14.15 22.57
C LEU A 7 -5.52 -14.33 21.03
N SER A 8 -6.35 -15.20 20.46
CA SER A 8 -6.56 -15.40 19.00
C SER A 8 -5.39 -15.80 18.09
N GLY A 9 -4.24 -16.23 18.61
CA GLY A 9 -3.12 -16.71 17.79
C GLY A 9 -2.25 -15.61 17.18
N TYR A 10 -2.50 -14.36 17.58
CA TYR A 10 -1.69 -13.20 17.23
C TYR A 10 -0.62 -12.90 18.28
N ARG A 11 0.49 -12.29 17.85
CA ARG A 11 1.54 -11.82 18.76
C ARG A 11 1.27 -10.38 19.15
N LEU A 12 0.93 -10.13 20.41
CA LEU A 12 0.82 -8.75 20.91
C LEU A 12 2.22 -8.12 21.02
N LEU A 13 2.37 -6.94 20.45
CA LEU A 13 3.61 -6.18 20.38
C LEU A 13 3.45 -4.85 21.11
N LYS A 14 4.48 -4.48 21.86
CA LYS A 14 4.69 -3.11 22.32
C LYS A 14 5.62 -2.45 21.30
N PRO A 15 5.13 -1.59 20.41
CA PRO A 15 6.01 -0.94 19.43
C PRO A 15 6.92 0.08 20.11
N ASP A 16 8.16 0.20 19.64
CA ASP A 16 9.08 1.25 20.08
C ASP A 16 8.83 2.58 19.35
N ILE A 17 8.20 2.52 18.17
CA ILE A 17 7.96 3.66 17.28
C ILE A 17 6.52 3.63 16.79
N ALA A 18 5.83 4.78 16.89
CA ALA A 18 4.48 4.93 16.36
C ALA A 18 4.42 5.48 14.93
N ILE A 19 5.34 6.39 14.61
CA ILE A 19 5.47 7.01 13.30
C ILE A 19 6.84 6.67 12.75
N ASN A 20 6.86 6.01 11.59
CA ASN A 20 8.09 5.81 10.85
C ASN A 20 8.32 7.02 9.93
N PHE A 21 9.46 7.69 10.11
CA PHE A 21 9.89 8.84 9.31
C PHE A 21 10.77 8.39 8.15
N LEU A 22 10.34 8.71 6.94
CA LEU A 22 11.10 8.50 5.73
C LEU A 22 12.01 9.70 5.48
N LYS A 23 13.22 9.45 4.94
CA LYS A 23 14.19 10.50 4.62
C LYS A 23 13.68 11.52 3.59
N LYS A 24 12.77 11.09 2.72
CA LYS A 24 12.07 11.88 1.71
C LYS A 24 10.63 11.39 1.60
N PRO A 25 9.67 12.20 1.10
CA PRO A 25 8.33 11.72 0.85
C PRO A 25 8.37 10.45 -0.02
N HIS A 26 7.59 9.43 0.35
CA HIS A 26 7.54 8.21 -0.43
C HIS A 26 6.95 8.50 -1.81
N GLU A 27 7.54 7.96 -2.87
CA GLU A 27 7.12 8.23 -4.25
C GLU A 27 5.67 7.77 -4.51
N VAL A 28 5.19 6.76 -3.78
CA VAL A 28 3.81 6.24 -3.88
C VAL A 28 2.86 6.86 -2.85
N PHE A 29 3.36 7.21 -1.65
CA PHE A 29 2.51 7.62 -0.53
C PHE A 29 2.50 9.14 -0.32
N LEU A 30 3.36 9.85 -1.05
CA LEU A 30 3.58 11.31 -1.00
C LEU A 30 3.73 11.88 0.41
N SER A 31 4.10 11.02 1.36
CA SER A 31 4.23 11.33 2.78
C SER A 31 5.59 10.89 3.29
N GLN A 32 6.13 11.66 4.23
CA GLN A 32 7.31 11.31 5.01
C GLN A 32 6.97 10.51 6.26
N ILE A 33 5.68 10.39 6.60
CA ILE A 33 5.19 9.76 7.82
C ILE A 33 4.34 8.56 7.44
N THR A 34 4.73 7.40 7.96
CA THR A 34 3.99 6.15 7.79
C THR A 34 3.56 5.60 9.13
N VAL A 35 2.32 5.10 9.19
CA VAL A 35 1.73 4.44 10.34
C VAL A 35 1.26 3.04 9.91
N ASP A 36 1.79 2.03 10.58
CA ASP A 36 1.49 0.63 10.32
C ASP A 36 0.99 -0.02 11.62
N PRO A 37 -0.32 -0.24 11.78
CA PRO A 37 -0.93 -0.87 12.96
C PRO A 37 -0.44 -2.28 13.29
N TYR A 38 0.08 -2.97 12.29
CA TYR A 38 0.45 -4.37 12.38
C TYR A 38 1.89 -4.62 11.92
N VAL A 39 2.38 -5.84 12.17
CA VAL A 39 3.62 -6.39 11.61
C VAL A 39 3.28 -7.71 10.94
N GLY A 40 3.78 -7.93 9.73
CA GLY A 40 3.33 -9.02 8.87
C GLY A 40 1.99 -8.70 8.20
N CYS A 41 1.58 -9.56 7.27
CA CYS A 41 0.37 -9.36 6.49
C CYS A 41 -0.27 -10.71 6.18
N TYR A 42 -1.57 -10.85 6.48
CA TYR A 42 -2.33 -12.07 6.22
C TYR A 42 -2.28 -12.50 4.74
N TYR A 43 -2.28 -11.53 3.82
CA TYR A 43 -2.39 -11.80 2.38
C TYR A 43 -1.14 -12.43 1.74
N GLY A 44 0.03 -12.36 2.39
CA GLY A 44 1.19 -13.13 1.96
C GLY A 44 1.66 -12.90 0.51
N CYS A 45 1.47 -11.70 -0.04
CA CYS A 45 1.76 -11.40 -1.44
C CYS A 45 3.22 -11.77 -1.77
N LYS A 46 3.44 -12.52 -2.87
CA LYS A 46 4.74 -13.15 -3.17
C LYS A 46 5.84 -12.13 -3.48
N TYR A 47 5.46 -10.93 -3.93
CA TYR A 47 6.35 -9.78 -4.16
C TYR A 47 6.63 -8.93 -2.92
N CYS A 48 5.98 -9.17 -1.79
CA CYS A 48 6.05 -8.29 -0.63
C CYS A 48 7.39 -8.45 0.09
N TYR A 49 8.11 -7.34 0.27
CA TYR A 49 9.29 -7.27 1.13
C TYR A 49 8.92 -7.17 2.63
N GLY A 50 7.68 -6.79 2.96
CA GLY A 50 7.18 -6.68 4.34
C GLY A 50 7.07 -8.02 5.08
N ILE A 51 7.15 -9.15 4.36
CA ILE A 51 7.26 -10.50 4.93
C ILE A 51 8.68 -10.76 5.47
N GLY A 52 9.66 -9.93 5.08
CA GLY A 52 11.05 -10.10 5.44
C GLY A 52 11.76 -11.15 4.60
N ASP A 53 12.94 -11.56 5.08
CA ASP A 53 13.83 -12.46 4.34
C ASP A 53 13.54 -13.95 4.56
N GLU A 54 12.47 -14.27 5.28
CA GLU A 54 12.04 -15.65 5.52
C GLU A 54 11.50 -16.31 4.23
N GLU A 55 11.76 -17.61 4.08
CA GLU A 55 11.06 -18.40 3.06
C GLU A 55 9.56 -18.47 3.39
N ILE A 56 8.73 -18.24 2.36
CA ILE A 56 7.27 -18.32 2.48
C ILE A 56 6.88 -19.79 2.37
N PRO A 57 6.37 -20.44 3.43
CA PRO A 57 5.91 -21.82 3.34
C PRO A 57 4.70 -21.90 2.39
N GLU A 58 4.48 -23.08 1.81
CA GLU A 58 3.29 -23.39 1.03
C GLU A 58 2.54 -24.54 1.73
N PRO A 59 1.36 -24.31 2.32
CA PRO A 59 0.58 -23.07 2.31
C PRO A 59 1.18 -21.97 3.21
N TYR A 60 0.99 -20.70 2.82
CA TYR A 60 1.48 -19.56 3.59
C TYR A 60 0.79 -19.49 4.97
N ARG A 61 1.62 -19.34 6.01
CA ARG A 61 1.17 -19.20 7.40
C ARG A 61 1.53 -17.80 7.90
N PRO A 62 0.56 -16.89 8.06
CA PRO A 62 0.84 -15.53 8.47
C PRO A 62 1.30 -15.46 9.93
N LYS A 63 2.36 -14.68 10.17
CA LYS A 63 2.84 -14.33 11.51
C LYS A 63 2.49 -12.87 11.77
N ILE A 64 1.34 -12.62 12.38
CA ILE A 64 0.85 -11.25 12.59
C ILE A 64 1.19 -10.76 14.00
N GLY A 65 1.84 -9.60 14.04
CA GLY A 65 2.08 -8.82 15.24
C GLY A 65 1.10 -7.67 15.36
N VAL A 66 0.45 -7.52 16.51
CA VAL A 66 -0.53 -6.46 16.79
C VAL A 66 0.12 -5.42 17.68
N LYS A 67 0.26 -4.18 17.21
CA LYS A 67 0.92 -3.11 17.98
C LYS A 67 -0.07 -2.45 18.95
N THR A 68 -0.39 -3.10 20.06
CA THR A 68 -1.51 -2.71 20.95
C THR A 68 -1.36 -1.32 21.59
N ASN A 69 -0.14 -0.85 21.82
CA ASN A 69 0.12 0.50 22.36
C ASN A 69 0.33 1.58 21.27
N LEU A 70 0.19 1.21 19.98
CA LEU A 70 0.39 2.16 18.88
C LEU A 70 -0.52 3.39 18.98
N PRO A 71 -1.83 3.27 19.24
CA PRO A 71 -2.71 4.45 19.27
C PRO A 71 -2.29 5.48 20.31
N ASN A 72 -1.98 5.04 21.53
CA ASN A 72 -1.51 5.94 22.61
C ASN A 72 -0.23 6.69 22.22
N MET A 73 0.73 5.98 21.61
CA MET A 73 1.98 6.59 21.16
C MET A 73 1.76 7.53 19.97
N LEU A 74 0.86 7.19 19.06
CA LEU A 74 0.49 8.03 17.92
C LEU A 74 -0.12 9.35 18.38
N LYS A 75 -1.06 9.30 19.34
CA LYS A 75 -1.68 10.49 19.94
C LYS A 75 -0.64 11.47 20.50
N ASN A 76 0.28 10.95 21.32
CA ASN A 76 1.35 11.77 21.91
C ASN A 76 2.29 12.34 20.85
N ARG A 77 2.61 11.55 19.81
CA ARG A 77 3.54 11.99 18.76
C ARG A 77 2.92 13.03 17.83
N LEU A 78 1.65 12.88 17.45
CA LEU A 78 0.96 13.86 16.61
C LEU A 78 0.74 15.20 17.32
N ALA A 79 0.42 15.16 18.62
CA ALA A 79 0.29 16.36 19.43
C ALA A 79 1.60 17.18 19.55
N ALA A 80 2.75 16.55 19.31
CA ALA A 80 4.05 17.23 19.34
C ALA A 80 4.39 17.99 18.05
N PHE A 81 3.63 17.79 16.95
CA PHE A 81 3.87 18.55 15.72
C PHE A 81 3.07 19.85 15.71
N ILE A 82 3.77 20.94 15.37
CA ILE A 82 3.15 22.25 15.18
C ILE A 82 2.30 22.27 13.89
N GLN A 83 2.80 21.63 12.83
CA GLN A 83 2.11 21.57 11.53
C GLN A 83 1.36 20.26 11.35
N LYS A 84 0.29 20.30 10.56
CA LYS A 84 -0.46 19.12 10.15
C LYS A 84 0.25 18.46 8.98
N ILE A 85 0.77 17.27 9.23
CA ILE A 85 1.61 16.52 8.28
C ILE A 85 0.77 15.39 7.68
N PRO A 86 0.82 15.15 6.36
CA PRO A 86 0.18 14.00 5.74
C PRO A 86 0.69 12.68 6.32
N VAL A 87 -0.22 11.76 6.61
CA VAL A 87 0.05 10.43 7.15
C VAL A 87 -0.35 9.39 6.12
N ALA A 88 0.58 8.49 5.78
CA ALA A 88 0.27 7.29 5.02
C ALA A 88 0.02 6.12 5.98
N LEU A 89 -1.19 5.56 5.95
CA LEU A 89 -1.58 4.44 6.79
C LEU A 89 -1.60 3.16 5.94
N GLY A 90 -0.91 2.12 6.39
CA GLY A 90 -0.81 0.85 5.65
C GLY A 90 0.30 0.80 4.60
N ALA A 91 1.44 1.44 4.89
CA ALA A 91 2.56 1.54 3.95
C ALA A 91 3.38 0.24 3.80
N VAL A 92 3.51 -0.53 4.88
CA VAL A 92 4.31 -1.77 4.92
C VAL A 92 3.46 -3.00 5.21
N SER A 93 2.43 -2.83 6.04
CA SER A 93 1.50 -3.88 6.44
C SER A 93 0.08 -3.55 6.00
N GLU A 94 -0.75 -4.56 5.78
CA GLU A 94 -2.17 -4.34 5.51
C GLU A 94 -2.88 -3.92 6.82
N PRO A 95 -3.45 -2.70 6.88
CA PRO A 95 -4.12 -2.21 8.08
C PRO A 95 -5.49 -2.86 8.30
N TYR A 96 -6.15 -3.35 7.25
CA TYR A 96 -7.48 -3.95 7.30
C TYR A 96 -7.46 -5.47 7.09
N GLN A 97 -6.39 -6.12 7.55
CA GLN A 97 -6.26 -7.59 7.56
C GLN A 97 -7.17 -8.20 8.65
N PRO A 98 -7.44 -9.53 8.65
CA PRO A 98 -8.41 -10.15 9.57
C PRO A 98 -8.23 -9.82 11.06
N ALA A 99 -7.00 -9.57 11.53
CA ALA A 99 -6.75 -9.12 12.91
C ALA A 99 -7.48 -7.80 13.26
N GLU A 100 -7.69 -6.91 12.29
CA GLU A 100 -8.37 -5.63 12.49
C GLU A 100 -9.86 -5.77 12.83
N GLU A 101 -10.49 -6.91 12.54
CA GLU A 101 -11.86 -7.19 12.98
C GLU A 101 -11.96 -7.25 14.51
N GLU A 102 -10.94 -7.83 15.16
CA GLU A 102 -10.87 -8.00 16.61
C GLU A 102 -10.26 -6.77 17.31
N PHE A 103 -9.09 -6.31 16.86
CA PHE A 103 -8.31 -5.33 17.63
C PHE A 103 -8.66 -3.87 17.35
N LYS A 104 -9.21 -3.57 16.16
CA LYS A 104 -9.61 -2.21 15.75
C LYS A 104 -8.52 -1.14 15.89
N ILE A 105 -7.23 -1.52 15.78
CA ILE A 105 -6.11 -0.59 15.98
C ILE A 105 -6.07 0.43 14.85
N THR A 106 -6.34 -0.01 13.60
CA THR A 106 -6.42 0.89 12.46
C THR A 106 -7.51 1.93 12.68
N ARG A 107 -8.72 1.52 13.09
CA ARG A 107 -9.81 2.46 13.38
C ARG A 107 -9.40 3.50 14.42
N THR A 108 -8.85 3.09 15.57
CA THR A 108 -8.42 4.04 16.61
C THR A 108 -7.30 4.97 16.10
N CYS A 109 -6.40 4.49 15.24
CA CYS A 109 -5.42 5.36 14.59
C CYS A 109 -6.07 6.41 13.69
N ILE A 110 -7.11 6.05 12.91
CA ILE A 110 -7.84 6.99 12.06
C ILE A 110 -8.54 8.06 12.92
N GLU A 111 -9.20 7.67 14.01
CA GLU A 111 -9.83 8.59 14.96
C GLU A 111 -8.81 9.63 15.49
N ILE A 112 -7.64 9.17 15.94
CA ILE A 112 -6.59 10.05 16.47
C ILE A 112 -6.03 10.99 15.38
N ILE A 113 -5.83 10.50 14.16
CA ILE A 113 -5.34 11.29 13.03
C ILE A 113 -6.37 12.37 12.66
N ALA A 114 -7.65 12.01 12.65
CA ALA A 114 -8.76 12.92 12.35
C ALA A 114 -8.95 13.98 13.45
N GLU A 115 -8.89 13.60 14.74
CA GLU A 115 -8.90 14.54 15.88
C GLU A 115 -7.80 15.61 15.77
N ASN A 116 -6.67 15.25 15.16
CA ASN A 116 -5.57 16.16 14.94
C ASN A 116 -5.62 16.90 13.59
N ASN A 117 -6.62 16.68 12.72
CA ASN A 117 -6.74 17.25 11.38
C ASN A 117 -5.48 17.03 10.50
N ASN A 118 -4.80 15.89 10.66
CA ASN A 118 -3.69 15.49 9.81
C ASN A 118 -4.18 14.84 8.52
N PRO A 119 -3.83 15.33 7.32
CA PRO A 119 -4.23 14.67 6.07
C PRO A 119 -3.84 13.18 6.08
N LEU A 120 -4.72 12.32 5.60
CA LEU A 120 -4.60 10.88 5.71
C LEU A 120 -4.79 10.21 4.35
N GLN A 121 -3.83 9.38 3.97
CA GLN A 121 -3.97 8.46 2.85
C GLN A 121 -3.91 7.02 3.36
N ILE A 122 -4.99 6.26 3.13
CA ILE A 122 -5.09 4.87 3.56
C ILE A 122 -4.81 3.95 2.38
N PHE A 123 -3.92 2.99 2.56
CA PHE A 123 -3.59 1.97 1.56
C PHE A 123 -4.17 0.62 2.00
N THR A 124 -4.95 -0.02 1.13
CA THR A 124 -5.56 -1.31 1.47
C THR A 124 -5.85 -2.18 0.23
N LYS A 125 -6.02 -3.47 0.46
CA LYS A 125 -6.64 -4.46 -0.46
C LYS A 125 -7.94 -5.04 0.10
N SER A 126 -8.41 -4.55 1.25
CA SER A 126 -9.46 -5.19 2.04
C SER A 126 -10.73 -4.35 2.08
N SER A 127 -11.86 -4.97 1.80
CA SER A 127 -13.19 -4.38 1.98
C SER A 127 -13.57 -4.13 3.44
N LEU A 128 -12.80 -4.63 4.42
CA LEU A 128 -13.04 -4.38 5.84
C LEU A 128 -12.98 -2.88 6.19
N ILE A 129 -12.29 -2.07 5.38
CA ILE A 129 -12.30 -0.60 5.48
C ILE A 129 -13.72 -0.02 5.45
N LEU A 130 -14.68 -0.68 4.79
CA LEU A 130 -16.06 -0.22 4.73
C LEU A 130 -16.76 -0.17 6.09
N ARG A 131 -16.24 -0.88 7.09
CA ARG A 131 -16.70 -0.79 8.49
C ARG A 131 -16.51 0.62 9.06
N ASP A 132 -15.48 1.33 8.62
CA ASP A 132 -15.07 2.63 9.18
C ASP A 132 -15.49 3.81 8.29
N MET A 133 -16.49 3.61 7.43
CA MET A 133 -17.00 4.64 6.51
C MET A 133 -17.58 5.86 7.23
N ASP A 134 -18.07 5.68 8.46
CA ASP A 134 -18.54 6.78 9.31
C ASP A 134 -17.43 7.82 9.56
N LEU A 135 -16.19 7.36 9.75
CA LEU A 135 -15.02 8.24 9.92
C LEU A 135 -14.43 8.69 8.58
N ILE A 136 -14.30 7.75 7.64
CA ILE A 136 -13.59 7.99 6.37
C ILE A 136 -14.36 8.96 5.48
N SER A 137 -15.68 8.82 5.37
CA SER A 137 -16.51 9.72 4.54
C SER A 137 -16.50 11.14 5.09
N GLU A 138 -16.71 11.32 6.41
CA GLU A 138 -16.66 12.65 7.04
C GLU A 138 -15.29 13.32 6.81
N TYR A 139 -14.21 12.54 6.93
CA TYR A 139 -12.86 13.09 6.81
C TYR A 139 -12.47 13.38 5.36
N SER A 140 -12.97 12.57 4.42
CA SER A 140 -12.81 12.81 2.98
C SER A 140 -13.56 14.06 2.52
N GLN A 141 -14.75 14.33 3.05
CA GLN A 141 -15.52 15.54 2.71
C GLN A 141 -14.84 16.85 3.15
N LYS A 142 -13.87 16.76 4.07
CA LYS A 142 -13.01 17.88 4.48
C LYS A 142 -11.74 17.98 3.63
N ASP A 143 -11.62 17.22 2.54
CA ASP A 143 -10.41 17.07 1.72
C ASP A 143 -9.19 16.56 2.49
N LEU A 144 -9.42 15.87 3.62
CA LEU A 144 -8.35 15.39 4.51
C LEU A 144 -8.16 13.87 4.47
N CYS A 145 -8.97 13.12 3.74
CA CYS A 145 -8.83 11.68 3.61
C CYS A 145 -8.91 11.21 2.16
N ALA A 146 -8.02 10.29 1.79
CA ALA A 146 -8.12 9.54 0.55
C ALA A 146 -7.85 8.05 0.79
N VAL A 147 -8.54 7.20 0.04
CA VAL A 147 -8.34 5.74 0.07
C VAL A 147 -7.73 5.27 -1.25
N THR A 148 -6.55 4.66 -1.16
CA THR A 148 -5.85 4.05 -2.28
C THR A 148 -5.98 2.53 -2.22
N VAL A 149 -6.78 1.96 -3.13
CA VAL A 149 -6.96 0.51 -3.24
C VAL A 149 -5.87 -0.08 -4.14
N THR A 150 -5.20 -1.15 -3.71
CA THR A 150 -4.17 -1.77 -4.58
C THR A 150 -4.81 -2.65 -5.64
N ILE A 151 -4.59 -2.33 -6.92
CA ILE A 151 -4.92 -3.20 -8.08
C ILE A 151 -3.63 -3.33 -8.89
N SER A 152 -2.93 -4.45 -8.73
CA SER A 152 -1.72 -4.75 -9.51
C SER A 152 -2.05 -5.20 -10.94
N THR A 153 -3.22 -5.81 -11.15
CA THR A 153 -3.69 -6.33 -12.44
C THR A 153 -5.19 -6.56 -12.37
N ILE A 154 -5.85 -6.61 -13.53
CA ILE A 154 -7.23 -7.14 -13.63
C ILE A 154 -7.28 -8.61 -14.08
N ASP A 155 -6.12 -9.20 -14.40
CA ASP A 155 -6.01 -10.62 -14.77
C ASP A 155 -6.07 -11.48 -13.51
N LYS A 156 -7.16 -12.25 -13.39
CA LYS A 156 -7.40 -13.15 -12.27
C LYS A 156 -6.27 -14.18 -12.08
N SER A 157 -5.70 -14.71 -13.17
CA SER A 157 -4.65 -15.72 -13.08
C SER A 157 -3.34 -15.15 -12.52
N VAL A 158 -3.01 -13.91 -12.90
CA VAL A 158 -1.85 -13.20 -12.36
C VAL A 158 -2.11 -12.82 -10.89
N ASN A 159 -3.32 -12.38 -10.56
CA ASN A 159 -3.69 -12.08 -9.18
C ASN A 159 -3.56 -13.31 -8.27
N GLU A 160 -4.13 -14.46 -8.64
CA GLU A 160 -4.04 -15.71 -7.87
C GLU A 160 -2.58 -16.18 -7.72
N LEU A 161 -1.75 -15.95 -8.73
CA LEU A 161 -0.33 -16.33 -8.70
C LEU A 161 0.49 -15.50 -7.70
N PHE A 162 0.26 -14.18 -7.63
CA PHE A 162 1.08 -13.26 -6.84
C PHE A 162 0.45 -12.84 -5.50
N GLU A 163 -0.87 -12.87 -5.39
CA GLU A 163 -1.64 -12.42 -4.22
C GLU A 163 -2.72 -13.48 -3.83
N PRO A 164 -2.34 -14.76 -3.62
CA PRO A 164 -3.30 -15.87 -3.53
C PRO A 164 -4.30 -15.79 -2.36
N GLN A 165 -3.96 -15.06 -1.29
CA GLN A 165 -4.83 -14.89 -0.12
C GLN A 165 -5.50 -13.50 -0.07
N ALA A 166 -5.17 -12.60 -1.00
CA ALA A 166 -5.81 -11.29 -1.06
C ALA A 166 -7.24 -11.42 -1.60
N GLN A 167 -8.07 -10.42 -1.31
CA GLN A 167 -9.37 -10.31 -1.96
C GLN A 167 -9.20 -10.23 -3.48
N SER A 168 -10.16 -10.80 -4.20
CA SER A 168 -10.17 -10.84 -5.64
C SER A 168 -10.13 -9.44 -6.25
N VAL A 169 -9.72 -9.35 -7.52
CA VAL A 169 -9.77 -8.09 -8.26
C VAL A 169 -11.20 -7.52 -8.29
N GLY A 170 -12.21 -8.38 -8.48
CA GLY A 170 -13.62 -7.97 -8.52
C GLY A 170 -14.08 -7.33 -7.22
N GLU A 171 -13.73 -7.93 -6.07
CA GLU A 171 -14.06 -7.36 -4.74
C GLU A 171 -13.37 -6.01 -4.53
N ARG A 172 -12.13 -5.85 -4.98
CA ARG A 172 -11.40 -4.58 -4.87
C ARG A 172 -11.93 -3.50 -5.81
N LEU A 173 -12.37 -3.85 -7.01
CA LEU A 173 -13.08 -2.93 -7.91
C LEU A 173 -14.43 -2.52 -7.31
N ASN A 174 -15.17 -3.45 -6.71
CA ASN A 174 -16.40 -3.14 -6.01
C ASN A 174 -16.15 -2.21 -4.81
N LEU A 175 -15.08 -2.44 -4.04
CA LEU A 175 -14.67 -1.56 -2.95
C LEU A 175 -14.48 -0.11 -3.42
N ILE A 176 -13.83 0.11 -4.58
CA ILE A 176 -13.70 1.46 -5.15
C ILE A 176 -15.09 2.05 -5.43
N SER A 177 -15.99 1.29 -6.05
CA SER A 177 -17.36 1.74 -6.32
C SER A 177 -18.13 2.12 -5.04
N GLU A 178 -18.01 1.32 -3.97
CA GLU A 178 -18.61 1.62 -2.66
C GLU A 178 -18.06 2.93 -2.09
N LEU A 179 -16.72 3.09 -2.05
CA LEU A 179 -16.07 4.30 -1.54
C LEU A 179 -16.55 5.55 -2.29
N ARG A 180 -16.63 5.47 -3.62
CA ARG A 180 -17.10 6.56 -4.47
C ARG A 180 -18.57 6.90 -4.27
N ARG A 181 -19.43 5.91 -3.98
CA ARG A 181 -20.85 6.13 -3.65
C ARG A 181 -21.06 6.88 -2.35
N HIS A 182 -20.05 6.95 -1.49
CA HIS A 182 -20.03 7.71 -0.24
C HIS A 182 -19.13 8.96 -0.32
N ASP A 183 -18.88 9.45 -1.55
CA ASP A 183 -18.09 10.65 -1.83
C ASP A 183 -16.67 10.63 -1.25
N VAL A 184 -16.09 9.43 -1.06
CA VAL A 184 -14.70 9.29 -0.61
C VAL A 184 -13.76 9.46 -1.80
N LEU A 185 -12.78 10.36 -1.70
CA LEU A 185 -11.68 10.47 -2.66
C LEU A 185 -10.93 9.14 -2.72
N CYS A 186 -11.05 8.46 -3.86
CA CYS A 186 -10.52 7.12 -4.02
C CYS A 186 -9.75 6.97 -5.32
N GLY A 187 -8.64 6.26 -5.24
CA GLY A 187 -7.83 5.91 -6.39
C GLY A 187 -7.15 4.56 -6.22
N VAL A 188 -6.24 4.28 -7.14
CA VAL A 188 -5.61 2.97 -7.25
C VAL A 188 -4.10 3.07 -7.06
N SER A 189 -3.53 2.14 -6.32
CA SER A 189 -2.10 1.84 -6.43
C SER A 189 -1.92 0.73 -7.46
N LEU A 190 -1.35 1.09 -8.61
CA LEU A 190 -0.96 0.13 -9.64
C LEU A 190 0.43 -0.40 -9.29
N ALA A 191 0.47 -1.26 -8.27
CA ALA A 191 1.71 -1.73 -7.67
C ALA A 191 1.61 -3.19 -7.18
N PRO A 192 2.59 -4.04 -7.53
CA PRO A 192 3.70 -3.77 -8.43
C PRO A 192 3.30 -3.90 -9.91
N ILE A 193 3.92 -3.10 -10.75
CA ILE A 193 4.08 -3.38 -12.18
C ILE A 193 5.25 -4.37 -12.30
N ILE A 194 4.93 -5.60 -12.65
CA ILE A 194 5.82 -6.75 -12.77
C ILE A 194 6.22 -6.88 -14.25
N PRO A 195 7.51 -6.67 -14.59
CA PRO A 195 7.98 -6.69 -15.97
C PRO A 195 7.56 -7.95 -16.75
N TYR A 196 6.99 -7.76 -17.94
CA TYR A 196 6.52 -8.81 -18.85
C TYR A 196 5.39 -9.70 -18.30
N VAL A 197 4.78 -9.33 -17.17
CA VAL A 197 3.71 -10.12 -16.51
C VAL A 197 2.38 -9.37 -16.55
N ASN A 198 2.35 -8.10 -16.12
CA ASN A 198 1.14 -7.27 -16.06
C ASN A 198 1.35 -5.87 -16.68
N ASP A 199 2.34 -5.72 -17.56
CA ASP A 199 2.79 -4.42 -18.05
C ASP A 199 2.75 -4.28 -19.59
N SER A 200 2.12 -5.23 -20.29
CA SER A 200 1.83 -5.05 -21.70
C SER A 200 0.87 -3.90 -21.92
N GLN A 201 0.91 -3.28 -23.12
CA GLN A 201 0.07 -2.13 -23.42
C GLN A 201 -1.42 -2.40 -23.18
N ARG A 202 -1.88 -3.58 -23.59
CA ARG A 202 -3.26 -4.05 -23.41
C ARG A 202 -3.59 -4.26 -21.94
N GLN A 203 -2.75 -4.97 -21.19
CA GLN A 203 -3.01 -5.22 -19.76
C GLN A 203 -3.11 -3.93 -18.95
N LEU A 204 -2.21 -2.97 -19.22
CA LEU A 204 -2.27 -1.66 -18.58
C LEU A 204 -3.53 -0.90 -18.99
N GLU A 205 -3.90 -0.91 -20.27
CA GLU A 205 -5.12 -0.26 -20.72
C GLU A 205 -6.38 -0.86 -20.08
N ASP A 206 -6.44 -2.18 -19.96
CA ASP A 206 -7.58 -2.87 -19.34
C ASP A 206 -7.71 -2.48 -17.86
N VAL A 207 -6.60 -2.30 -17.12
CA VAL A 207 -6.63 -1.75 -15.75
C VAL A 207 -7.20 -0.34 -15.74
N PHE A 208 -6.66 0.57 -16.58
CA PHE A 208 -7.09 1.97 -16.62
C PHE A 208 -8.58 2.10 -16.93
N LYS A 209 -9.07 1.31 -17.89
CA LYS A 209 -10.48 1.24 -18.24
C LYS A 209 -11.32 0.78 -17.04
N ALA A 210 -10.99 -0.37 -16.44
CA ALA A 210 -11.76 -0.95 -15.35
C ALA A 210 -11.82 -0.04 -14.12
N VAL A 211 -10.71 0.58 -13.73
CA VAL A 211 -10.69 1.46 -12.55
C VAL A 211 -11.42 2.77 -12.81
N LYS A 212 -11.40 3.27 -14.06
CA LYS A 212 -12.21 4.44 -14.45
C LYS A 212 -13.70 4.14 -14.39
N GLU A 213 -14.12 2.96 -14.84
CA GLU A 213 -15.52 2.52 -14.83
C GLU A 213 -16.11 2.48 -13.41
N VAL A 214 -15.31 2.10 -12.41
CA VAL A 214 -15.74 2.10 -10.99
C VAL A 214 -15.53 3.43 -10.27
N GLY A 215 -15.08 4.47 -10.98
CA GLY A 215 -15.03 5.84 -10.48
C GLY A 215 -13.75 6.26 -9.77
N ALA A 216 -12.63 5.53 -9.92
CA ALA A 216 -11.34 5.98 -9.40
C ALA A 216 -10.95 7.36 -9.98
N GLU A 217 -10.32 8.20 -9.16
CA GLU A 217 -9.89 9.55 -9.56
C GLU A 217 -8.41 9.64 -9.94
N TYR A 218 -7.60 8.72 -9.41
CA TYR A 218 -6.16 8.67 -9.64
C TYR A 218 -5.62 7.24 -9.69
N ILE A 219 -4.46 7.08 -10.31
CA ILE A 219 -3.65 5.85 -10.29
C ILE A 219 -2.21 6.22 -9.94
N ILE A 220 -1.64 5.58 -8.93
CA ILE A 220 -0.24 5.74 -8.55
C ILE A 220 0.53 4.50 -9.01
N PRO A 221 1.31 4.58 -10.10
CA PRO A 221 2.06 3.45 -10.63
C PRO A 221 3.35 3.21 -9.83
N SER A 222 3.71 1.95 -9.63
CA SER A 222 5.01 1.59 -9.05
C SER A 222 5.53 0.26 -9.59
N GLY A 223 6.78 0.24 -10.02
CA GLY A 223 7.45 -0.97 -10.50
C GLY A 223 7.77 -1.96 -9.38
N LEU A 224 7.90 -3.23 -9.75
CA LEU A 224 8.37 -4.27 -8.83
C LEU A 224 9.78 -3.95 -8.32
N ALA A 225 9.90 -3.73 -7.02
CA ALA A 225 11.17 -3.56 -6.32
C ALA A 225 11.63 -4.87 -5.66
N ILE A 226 12.82 -5.37 -6.01
CA ILE A 226 13.43 -6.60 -5.50
C ILE A 226 14.53 -6.26 -4.49
N LYS A 227 14.11 -5.84 -3.28
CA LYS A 227 15.03 -5.35 -2.23
C LYS A 227 15.71 -6.46 -1.42
N LEU A 228 15.12 -7.65 -1.39
CA LEU A 228 15.57 -8.77 -0.56
C LEU A 228 15.86 -10.00 -1.44
N LYS A 229 16.86 -10.79 -1.05
CA LYS A 229 17.22 -12.01 -1.78
C LYS A 229 16.13 -13.07 -1.73
N SER A 230 15.39 -13.18 -0.63
CA SER A 230 14.19 -14.01 -0.58
C SER A 230 13.11 -13.58 -1.58
N VAL A 231 12.88 -12.26 -1.76
CA VAL A 231 11.92 -11.74 -2.76
C VAL A 231 12.40 -12.12 -4.16
N GLU A 232 13.69 -11.92 -4.46
CA GLU A 232 14.31 -12.33 -5.74
C GLU A 232 14.06 -13.81 -6.03
N LYS A 233 14.41 -14.70 -5.08
CA LYS A 233 14.21 -16.15 -5.20
C LYS A 233 12.74 -16.51 -5.43
N ARG A 234 11.80 -15.89 -4.70
CA ARG A 234 10.36 -16.13 -4.85
C ARG A 234 9.85 -15.71 -6.22
N ILE A 235 10.18 -14.47 -6.64
CA ILE A 235 9.76 -13.94 -7.93
C ILE A 235 10.36 -14.77 -9.06
N PHE A 236 11.66 -15.04 -9.03
CA PHE A 236 12.33 -15.77 -10.11
C PHE A 236 11.84 -17.21 -10.18
N GLY A 237 11.60 -17.87 -9.04
CA GLY A 237 11.02 -19.22 -9.02
C GLY A 237 9.60 -19.29 -9.61
N ILE A 238 8.76 -18.27 -9.36
CA ILE A 238 7.44 -18.15 -10.00
C ILE A 238 7.61 -17.93 -11.51
N LEU A 239 8.49 -17.02 -11.88
CA LEU A 239 8.74 -16.69 -13.28
C LEU A 239 9.27 -17.88 -14.09
N ASP A 240 10.22 -18.64 -13.56
CA ASP A 240 10.78 -19.82 -14.21
C ASP A 240 9.71 -20.91 -14.46
N LYS A 241 8.79 -21.05 -13.51
CA LYS A 241 7.72 -22.05 -13.58
C LYS A 241 6.60 -21.66 -14.54
N HIS A 242 6.26 -20.37 -14.62
CA HIS A 242 5.06 -19.90 -15.31
C HIS A 242 5.33 -19.12 -16.61
N TYR A 243 6.54 -18.58 -16.79
CA TYR A 243 6.90 -17.70 -17.89
C TYR A 243 8.22 -18.14 -18.56
N LYS A 244 8.11 -18.95 -19.61
CA LYS A 244 9.27 -19.55 -20.28
C LYS A 244 10.25 -18.49 -20.79
N GLY A 245 11.54 -18.67 -20.47
CA GLY A 245 12.64 -17.85 -20.99
C GLY A 245 12.74 -16.44 -20.43
N ILE A 246 11.97 -16.10 -19.38
CA ILE A 246 11.95 -14.74 -18.82
C ILE A 246 13.09 -14.47 -17.84
N ALA A 247 13.63 -15.52 -17.21
CA ALA A 247 14.66 -15.43 -16.18
C ALA A 247 15.89 -14.62 -16.61
N GLY A 248 16.39 -14.89 -17.82
CA GLY A 248 17.54 -14.18 -18.40
C GLY A 248 17.25 -12.70 -18.61
N ARG A 249 16.01 -12.35 -19.00
CA ARG A 249 15.59 -10.96 -19.15
C ARG A 249 15.53 -10.25 -17.79
N TYR A 250 15.04 -10.93 -16.76
CA TYR A 250 14.98 -10.38 -15.40
C TYR A 250 16.38 -10.14 -14.82
N LYS A 251 17.33 -11.07 -15.01
CA LYS A 251 18.72 -10.85 -14.60
C LYS A 251 19.31 -9.60 -15.22
N ALA A 252 19.14 -9.41 -16.54
CA ALA A 252 19.60 -8.20 -17.21
C ALA A 252 18.85 -6.94 -16.76
N LEU A 253 17.56 -7.06 -16.46
CA LEU A 253 16.70 -5.94 -16.08
C LEU A 253 17.01 -5.41 -14.67
N TYR A 254 17.42 -6.29 -13.75
CA TYR A 254 17.72 -5.99 -12.35
C TYR A 254 19.22 -6.10 -12.01
N ASP A 255 20.11 -6.05 -13.01
CA ASP A 255 21.55 -6.27 -12.84
C ASP A 255 22.24 -5.23 -11.93
N ARG A 256 21.73 -3.99 -11.92
CA ARG A 256 22.40 -2.85 -11.26
C ARG A 256 21.75 -2.40 -9.96
N ASP A 257 20.46 -2.67 -9.79
CA ASP A 257 19.67 -2.11 -8.70
C ASP A 257 18.47 -3.02 -8.37
N TYR A 258 17.85 -2.79 -7.21
CA TYR A 258 16.60 -3.45 -6.82
C TYR A 258 15.38 -2.99 -7.64
N LEU A 259 15.55 -1.96 -8.48
CA LEU A 259 14.55 -1.48 -9.43
C LEU A 259 14.90 -1.93 -10.85
N PRO A 260 13.89 -2.10 -11.73
CA PRO A 260 14.13 -2.42 -13.13
C PRO A 260 14.87 -1.28 -13.83
N ALA A 261 15.72 -1.62 -14.80
CA ALA A 261 16.51 -0.67 -15.58
C ALA A 261 15.69 0.55 -16.03
N LEU A 262 16.26 1.75 -15.87
CA LEU A 262 15.56 3.02 -16.12
C LEU A 262 14.98 3.13 -17.54
N THR A 263 15.65 2.56 -18.55
CA THR A 263 15.16 2.54 -19.93
C THR A 263 13.85 1.76 -20.07
N TYR A 264 13.72 0.65 -19.34
CA TYR A 264 12.50 -0.15 -19.27
C TYR A 264 11.40 0.62 -18.55
N SER A 265 11.70 1.11 -17.34
CA SER A 265 10.76 1.87 -16.51
C SER A 265 10.22 3.11 -17.23
N LYS A 266 11.08 3.84 -17.95
CA LYS A 266 10.69 5.01 -18.76
C LYS A 266 9.69 4.63 -19.84
N LYS A 267 9.94 3.56 -20.60
CA LYS A 267 9.03 3.10 -21.67
C LYS A 267 7.66 2.72 -21.11
N ILE A 268 7.61 2.04 -19.98
CA ILE A 268 6.35 1.69 -19.31
C ILE A 268 5.64 2.97 -18.83
N PHE A 269 6.37 3.90 -18.21
CA PHE A 269 5.80 5.13 -17.71
C PHE A 269 5.26 6.04 -18.83
N GLU A 270 5.93 6.15 -19.97
CA GLU A 270 5.43 6.87 -21.15
C GLU A 270 4.09 6.30 -21.65
N HIS A 271 3.91 4.98 -21.59
CA HIS A 271 2.63 4.34 -21.92
C HIS A 271 1.55 4.67 -20.89
N ILE A 272 1.90 4.59 -19.60
CA ILE A 272 1.03 4.95 -18.48
C ILE A 272 0.55 6.41 -18.57
N GLN A 273 1.43 7.34 -18.96
CA GLN A 273 1.06 8.75 -19.18
C GLN A 273 0.01 8.91 -20.28
N LYS A 274 0.17 8.23 -21.41
CA LYS A 274 -0.83 8.25 -22.51
C LYS A 274 -2.17 7.67 -22.06
N LEU A 275 -2.16 6.62 -21.25
CA LEU A 275 -3.39 6.05 -20.69
C LEU A 275 -4.05 7.00 -19.68
N ALA A 276 -3.26 7.65 -18.82
CA ALA A 276 -3.75 8.64 -17.86
C ALA A 276 -4.46 9.81 -18.55
N GLU A 277 -3.86 10.33 -19.63
CA GLU A 277 -4.49 11.35 -20.48
C GLU A 277 -5.77 10.84 -21.13
N LYS A 278 -5.73 9.66 -21.75
CA LYS A 278 -6.88 9.03 -22.43
C LYS A 278 -8.08 8.83 -21.51
N TYR A 279 -7.84 8.33 -20.30
CA TYR A 279 -8.89 7.99 -19.33
C TYR A 279 -9.18 9.09 -18.32
N LYS A 280 -8.48 10.24 -18.40
CA LYS A 280 -8.59 11.38 -17.49
C LYS A 280 -8.45 10.94 -16.03
N LEU A 281 -7.31 10.32 -15.72
CA LEU A 281 -6.93 9.88 -14.38
C LEU A 281 -5.63 10.56 -13.98
N SER A 282 -5.57 11.11 -12.77
CA SER A 282 -4.32 11.68 -12.25
C SER A 282 -3.30 10.57 -11.97
N LEU A 283 -2.00 10.83 -12.22
CA LEU A 283 -0.92 9.91 -11.85
C LEU A 283 -0.37 10.12 -10.44
N SER A 284 -0.99 11.02 -9.69
CA SER A 284 -0.72 11.31 -8.28
C SER A 284 -2.03 11.52 -7.54
N LEU A 285 -1.97 11.49 -6.20
CA LEU A 285 -3.09 11.96 -5.40
C LEU A 285 -3.41 13.41 -5.82
N PRO A 286 -4.67 13.74 -6.17
CA PRO A 286 -5.05 15.11 -6.46
C PRO A 286 -5.03 15.90 -5.16
N THR A 287 -3.96 16.66 -4.95
CA THR A 287 -3.85 17.60 -3.84
C THR A 287 -4.37 18.95 -4.31
N GLN A 288 -5.17 19.65 -3.50
CA GLN A 288 -5.24 21.11 -3.60
C GLN A 288 -3.82 21.66 -3.46
N GLU A 289 -3.45 22.72 -4.21
CA GLU A 289 -2.10 23.28 -4.21
C GLU A 289 -1.55 23.45 -2.79
N ALA A 290 -0.66 22.56 -2.39
CA ALA A 290 -0.01 22.63 -1.10
C ALA A 290 0.94 23.84 -1.13
N LYS A 291 0.73 24.81 -0.24
CA LYS A 291 1.73 25.86 0.00
C LYS A 291 3.06 25.18 0.36
N PRO A 292 4.21 25.64 -0.17
CA PRO A 292 5.51 25.04 0.10
C PRO A 292 5.72 24.89 1.61
N VAL A 293 6.02 23.68 2.05
CA VAL A 293 6.44 23.42 3.43
C VAL A 293 7.86 23.95 3.57
N ASP A 294 8.03 25.04 4.32
CA ASP A 294 9.36 25.51 4.71
C ASP A 294 10.11 24.38 5.40
N THR A 295 11.29 24.07 4.88
CA THR A 295 12.21 23.03 5.35
C THR A 295 12.30 22.98 6.88
N ILE A 296 11.90 21.84 7.44
CA ILE A 296 12.05 21.52 8.87
C ILE A 296 13.54 21.57 9.23
N ARG A 297 13.94 22.56 10.04
CA ARG A 297 15.20 22.50 10.79
C ARG A 297 15.05 21.43 11.86
N ILE A 298 15.67 20.27 11.63
CA ILE A 298 15.85 19.27 12.68
C ILE A 298 16.99 19.78 13.55
N GLU A 299 16.68 20.36 14.71
CA GLU A 299 17.69 20.55 15.75
C GLU A 299 18.07 19.17 16.31
N PRO A 300 19.37 18.84 16.40
CA PRO A 300 19.81 17.59 16.98
C PRO A 300 19.47 17.60 18.47
N LEU A 301 18.77 16.55 18.94
CA LEU A 301 18.63 16.31 20.37
C LEU A 301 20.04 16.13 20.96
N MET A 302 20.41 17.02 21.88
CA MET A 302 21.50 16.83 22.85
C MET A 302 21.04 15.87 23.95
#